data_AF-A0A326GGG7-F1
#
_entry.id   AF-A0A326GGG7-F1
#
_cell.length_a   1.000
_cell.length_b   1.000
_cell.length_c   1.000
_cell.angle_alpha   90.00
_cell.angle_beta   90.00
_cell.angle_gamma   90.00
#
_symmetry.space_group_name_H-M   'P 1'
#
loop_
_entity.id
_entity.type
_entity.pdbx_description
1 polymer ?
#
loop_
_entity_poly.entity_id
_entity_poly.type
_entity_poly.pdbx_seq_one_letter_code
_entity_poly.pdbx_strand_id
1 'polypeptide(L)'
;MGHNYQPNEVMMEKHRRTLFSRSDEGGSVSVTATLQENGSIELFDHDIGENARRMFGRDDREYVTTVPADETGKLALALIAESYADDSRATVKLRELCEKNGIRFSVFTN
;
A
#
# COMPACT_ATOMS: atom_id res chain seq x y z
N MET A 1 11.67 -37.46 -6.95
CA MET A 1 11.42 -36.59 -5.78
C MET A 1 11.04 -35.23 -6.31
N GLY A 2 9.75 -35.00 -6.54
CA GLY A 2 9.22 -33.68 -6.94
C GLY A 2 8.74 -32.99 -5.68
N HIS A 3 9.38 -31.89 -5.31
CA HIS A 3 8.89 -31.05 -4.22
C HIS A 3 7.58 -30.39 -4.66
N ASN A 4 6.50 -30.81 -4.01
CA ASN A 4 5.18 -30.20 -4.07
C ASN A 4 5.29 -28.72 -3.68
N TYR A 5 5.02 -27.81 -4.61
CA TYR A 5 4.62 -26.46 -4.27
C TYR A 5 3.12 -26.48 -4.03
N GLN A 6 2.73 -26.53 -2.77
CA GLN A 6 1.35 -26.35 -2.33
C GLN A 6 1.23 -24.90 -1.86
N PRO A 7 0.54 -24.00 -2.58
CA PRO A 7 0.31 -22.64 -2.10
C PRO A 7 -0.82 -22.70 -1.06
N ASN A 8 -0.51 -23.24 0.12
CA ASN A 8 -1.33 -23.12 1.31
C ASN A 8 -0.73 -22.06 2.22
N GLU A 9 -0.80 -20.81 1.78
CA GLU A 9 -0.95 -19.68 2.70
C GLU A 9 -2.26 -19.02 2.34
N VAL A 10 -3.30 -19.46 3.03
CA VAL A 10 -4.37 -18.61 3.56
C VAL A 10 -4.35 -17.20 2.97
N MET A 11 -5.05 -17.01 1.86
CA MET A 11 -5.49 -15.72 1.37
C MET A 11 -6.61 -15.22 2.31
N MET A 12 -6.29 -15.08 3.61
CA MET A 12 -7.01 -14.16 4.47
C MET A 12 -6.82 -12.80 3.84
N GLU A 13 -7.92 -12.06 3.71
CA GLU A 13 -8.05 -10.83 2.97
C GLU A 13 -7.09 -9.76 3.53
N LYS A 14 -5.80 -9.86 3.16
CA LYS A 14 -4.80 -8.83 3.38
C LYS A 14 -5.39 -7.61 2.71
N HIS A 15 -5.59 -6.54 3.48
CA HIS A 15 -6.01 -5.26 2.94
C HIS A 15 -4.82 -4.70 2.14
N ARG A 16 -4.63 -5.27 0.95
CA ARG A 16 -3.54 -5.03 0.03
C ARG A 16 -4.09 -4.20 -1.12
N ARG A 17 -3.37 -3.15 -1.45
CA ARG A 17 -3.64 -2.30 -2.61
C ARG A 17 -2.38 -2.21 -3.44
N THR A 18 -2.50 -2.56 -4.71
CA THR A 18 -1.47 -2.22 -5.70
C THR A 18 -1.57 -0.73 -5.98
N LEU A 19 -0.50 0.00 -5.68
CA LEU A 19 -0.39 1.44 -5.92
C LEU A 19 0.16 1.72 -7.32
N PHE A 20 1.09 0.88 -7.77
CA PHE A 20 1.71 0.98 -9.08
C PHE A 20 2.07 -0.41 -9.59
N SER A 21 1.89 -0.64 -10.88
CA SER A 21 2.40 -1.83 -11.56
C SER A 21 2.63 -1.52 -13.03
N ARG A 22 3.81 -1.88 -13.53
CA ARG A 22 4.17 -1.79 -14.95
C ARG A 22 5.06 -2.97 -15.29
N SER A 23 4.80 -3.60 -16.43
CA SER A 23 5.67 -4.63 -17.01
C SER A 23 5.87 -4.34 -18.50
N ASP A 24 7.12 -4.46 -18.94
CA ASP A 24 7.55 -4.29 -20.33
C ASP A 24 8.68 -5.29 -20.66
N GLU A 25 9.21 -5.24 -21.88
CA GLU A 25 10.29 -6.14 -22.32
C GLU A 25 11.57 -5.98 -21.49
N GLY A 26 11.78 -4.81 -20.88
CA GLY A 26 12.95 -4.48 -20.07
C GLY A 26 12.80 -4.81 -18.59
N GLY A 27 11.64 -5.30 -18.13
CA GLY A 27 11.42 -5.69 -16.75
C GLY A 27 10.04 -5.37 -16.19
N SER A 28 9.90 -5.49 -14.88
CA SER A 28 8.66 -5.15 -14.15
C SER A 28 8.95 -4.32 -12.90
N VAL A 29 8.04 -3.41 -12.58
CA VAL A 29 8.05 -2.61 -11.36
C VAL A 29 6.68 -2.69 -10.71
N SER A 30 6.63 -2.98 -9.42
CA SER A 30 5.37 -2.97 -8.67
C SER A 30 5.53 -2.38 -7.28
N VAL A 31 4.56 -1.58 -6.86
CA VAL A 31 4.48 -1.04 -5.51
C VAL A 31 3.14 -1.42 -4.92
N THR A 32 3.16 -2.09 -3.77
CA THR A 32 1.95 -2.49 -3.06
C THR A 32 1.97 -2.04 -1.62
N ALA A 33 0.84 -1.51 -1.12
CA ALA A 33 0.61 -1.23 0.28
C ALA A 33 -0.22 -2.35 0.90
N THR A 34 0.17 -2.82 2.08
CA THR A 34 -0.52 -3.89 2.82
C THR A 34 -0.72 -3.48 4.27
N LEU A 35 -1.96 -3.52 4.76
CA LEU A 35 -2.23 -3.54 6.20
C LEU A 35 -2.13 -5.00 6.66
N GLN A 36 -1.14 -5.25 7.53
CA GLN A 36 -0.87 -6.56 8.11
C GLN A 36 -1.83 -6.86 9.26
N GLU A 37 -1.93 -8.14 9.66
CA GLU A 37 -2.84 -8.59 10.71
C GLU A 37 -2.57 -7.97 12.08
N ASN A 38 -1.30 -7.65 12.37
CA ASN A 38 -0.89 -6.97 13.60
C ASN A 38 -1.22 -5.46 13.58
N GLY A 39 -1.79 -4.94 12.49
CA GLY A 39 -2.09 -3.53 12.30
C GLY A 39 -0.95 -2.69 11.73
N SER A 40 0.23 -3.24 11.44
CA SER A 40 1.30 -2.49 10.76
C SER A 40 0.97 -2.28 9.28
N ILE A 41 1.50 -1.20 8.69
CA ILE A 41 1.38 -0.94 7.25
C ILE A 41 2.73 -1.17 6.60
N GLU A 42 2.76 -1.95 5.51
CA GLU A 42 3.94 -2.16 4.68
C GLU A 42 3.75 -1.61 3.28
N LEU A 43 4.74 -0.90 2.78
CA LEU A 43 4.94 -0.64 1.36
C LEU A 43 6.04 -1.57 0.86
N PHE A 44 5.69 -2.41 -0.11
CA PHE A 44 6.60 -3.32 -0.79
C PHE A 44 6.80 -2.82 -2.23
N ASP A 45 8.05 -2.54 -2.58
CA ASP A 45 8.51 -2.16 -3.91
C ASP A 45 9.34 -3.32 -4.48
N HIS A 46 9.07 -3.70 -5.73
CA HIS A 46 9.75 -4.78 -6.43
C HIS A 46 10.05 -4.40 -7.86
N ASP A 47 11.33 -4.26 -8.16
CA ASP A 47 11.88 -4.00 -9.49
C ASP A 47 12.63 -5.24 -9.99
N ILE A 48 12.31 -5.71 -11.20
CA ILE A 48 12.99 -6.82 -11.86
C ILE A 48 13.43 -6.40 -13.26
N GLY A 49 14.57 -6.88 -13.73
CA GLY A 49 15.01 -6.80 -15.12
C GLY A 49 16.06 -5.73 -15.40
N GLU A 50 16.23 -5.40 -16.68
CA GLU A 50 17.24 -4.45 -17.14
C GLU A 50 17.03 -3.05 -16.54
N ASN A 51 15.77 -2.67 -16.31
CA ASN A 51 15.43 -1.42 -15.61
C ASN A 51 15.97 -1.40 -14.17
N ALA A 52 15.75 -2.47 -13.41
CA ALA A 52 16.30 -2.62 -12.06
C ALA A 52 17.83 -2.58 -12.08
N ARG A 53 18.46 -3.28 -13.04
CA ARG A 53 19.91 -3.31 -13.18
C ARG A 53 20.48 -1.92 -13.45
N ARG A 54 19.85 -1.15 -14.33
CA ARG A 54 20.29 0.20 -14.70
C ARG A 54 20.13 1.21 -13.56
N MET A 55 19.02 1.15 -12.82
CA MET A 55 18.72 2.12 -11.76
C MET A 55 19.41 1.79 -10.43
N PHE A 56 19.55 0.50 -10.11
CA PHE A 56 19.98 0.04 -8.78
C PHE A 56 21.18 -0.91 -8.79
N GLY A 57 21.70 -1.28 -9.97
CA GLY A 57 22.81 -2.22 -10.09
C GLY A 57 22.46 -3.67 -9.73
N ARG A 58 21.16 -4.01 -9.69
CA ARG A 58 20.63 -5.33 -9.32
C ARG A 58 19.58 -5.78 -10.34
N ASP A 59 19.58 -7.06 -10.69
CA ASP A 59 18.58 -7.62 -11.61
C ASP A 59 17.21 -7.84 -10.98
N ASP A 60 17.20 -7.93 -9.65
CA ASP A 60 16.04 -8.11 -8.82
C ASP A 60 16.28 -7.30 -7.55
N ARG A 61 15.39 -6.37 -7.26
CA ARG A 61 15.45 -5.50 -6.09
C ARG A 61 14.09 -5.48 -5.44
N GLU A 62 14.10 -5.88 -4.18
CA GLU A 62 12.97 -5.71 -3.28
C GLU A 62 13.31 -4.65 -2.23
N TYR A 63 12.33 -3.82 -1.89
CA TYR A 63 12.45 -2.84 -0.83
C TYR A 63 11.16 -2.76 -0.02
N VAL A 64 11.30 -2.84 1.30
CA VAL A 64 10.17 -2.82 2.24
C VAL A 64 10.30 -1.61 3.15
N THR A 65 9.22 -0.83 3.25
CA THR A 65 9.04 0.18 4.29
C THR A 65 7.88 -0.24 5.18
N THR A 66 8.14 -0.38 6.48
CA THR A 66 7.13 -0.81 7.45
C THR A 66 6.88 0.32 8.45
N VAL A 67 5.62 0.68 8.64
CA VAL A 67 5.16 1.55 9.74
C VAL A 67 4.54 0.64 10.80
N PRO A 68 5.06 0.65 12.04
CA PRO A 68 4.56 -0.23 13.09
C PRO A 68 3.13 0.13 13.48
N ALA A 69 2.40 -0.85 14.02
CA ALA A 69 0.97 -0.75 14.26
C ALA A 69 0.58 0.44 15.16
N ASP A 70 1.39 0.70 16.19
CA ASP A 70 1.23 1.79 17.15
C ASP A 70 1.46 3.19 16.55
N GLU A 71 2.11 3.28 15.39
CA GLU A 71 2.35 4.54 14.67
C GLU A 71 1.36 4.79 13.51
N THR A 72 0.50 3.82 13.18
CA THR A 72 -0.46 3.95 12.06
C THR A 72 -1.42 5.12 12.21
N GLY A 73 -1.82 5.46 13.43
CA GLY A 73 -2.65 6.65 13.69
C GLY A 73 -1.92 7.95 13.36
N LYS A 74 -0.62 8.05 13.66
CA LYS A 74 0.18 9.23 13.31
C LYS A 74 0.39 9.33 11.80
N LEU A 75 0.65 8.20 11.14
CA LEU A 75 0.72 8.14 9.68
C LEU A 75 -0.59 8.61 9.03
N ALA A 76 -1.74 8.11 9.51
CA ALA A 76 -3.04 8.50 8.97
C ALA A 76 -3.29 10.01 9.09
N LEU A 77 -2.95 10.62 10.24
CA LEU A 77 -3.04 12.07 10.43
C LEU A 77 -2.10 12.83 9.49
N ALA A 78 -0.86 12.36 9.31
CA ALA A 78 0.09 12.98 8.38
C ALA A 78 -0.43 12.93 6.93
N LEU A 79 -0.94 11.79 6.49
CA LEU A 79 -1.52 11.62 5.14
C LEU A 79 -2.77 12.49 4.93
N ILE A 80 -3.63 12.62 5.94
CA ILE A 80 -4.80 13.51 5.90
C ILE A 80 -4.35 14.97 5.79
N ALA A 81 -3.38 15.39 6.60
CA ALA A 81 -2.83 16.75 6.54
C ALA A 81 -2.21 17.04 5.17
N GLU A 82 -1.44 16.10 4.61
CA GLU A 82 -0.84 16.23 3.28
C GLU A 82 -1.89 16.27 2.15
N SER A 83 -2.93 15.44 2.24
CA SER A 83 -3.95 15.30 1.18
C SER A 83 -4.97 16.44 1.15
N TYR A 84 -5.19 17.12 2.29
CA TYR A 84 -6.29 18.07 2.46
C TYR A 84 -5.87 19.42 3.04
N ALA A 85 -4.56 19.72 3.08
CA ALA A 85 -4.06 21.04 3.51
C ALA A 85 -4.76 22.16 2.73
N ASP A 86 -5.17 23.19 3.46
CA ASP A 86 -5.84 24.40 2.93
C ASP A 86 -7.14 24.14 2.14
N ASP A 87 -7.78 22.98 2.31
CA ASP A 87 -9.04 22.64 1.67
C ASP A 87 -10.25 22.82 2.61
N SER A 88 -11.04 23.87 2.38
CA SER A 88 -12.26 24.14 3.15
C SER A 88 -13.34 23.06 3.04
N ARG A 89 -13.21 22.12 2.09
CA ARG A 89 -14.11 20.98 1.90
C ARG A 89 -13.50 19.65 2.37
N ALA A 90 -12.40 19.67 3.13
CA ALA A 90 -11.69 18.48 3.61
C ALA A 90 -12.64 17.42 4.21
N THR A 91 -13.56 17.82 5.10
CA THR A 91 -14.51 16.91 5.74
C THR A 91 -15.46 16.22 4.73
N VAL A 92 -15.90 16.95 3.70
CA VAL A 92 -16.77 16.40 2.65
C VAL A 92 -15.99 15.39 1.81
N LYS A 93 -14.76 15.74 1.40
CA LYS A 93 -13.91 14.85 0.61
C LYS A 93 -13.48 13.60 1.38
N LEU A 94 -13.21 13.72 2.68
CA LEU A 94 -12.91 12.57 3.53
C LEU A 94 -14.11 11.63 3.61
N ARG A 95 -15.33 12.17 3.76
CA ARG A 95 -16.55 11.37 3.71
C ARG A 95 -16.68 10.63 2.38
N GLU A 96 -16.55 11.32 1.25
CA GLU A 96 -16.62 10.72 -0.09
C GLU A 96 -15.54 9.63 -0.27
N LEU A 97 -14.33 9.85 0.26
CA LEU A 97 -13.26 8.85 0.25
C LEU A 97 -13.64 7.62 1.08
N CYS A 98 -14.20 7.81 2.27
CA CYS A 98 -14.63 6.72 3.14
C CYS A 98 -15.75 5.91 2.47
N GLU A 99 -16.77 6.58 1.92
CA GLU A 99 -17.87 5.94 1.17
C GLU A 99 -17.34 5.11 -0.01
N LYS A 100 -16.46 5.70 -0.84
CA LYS A 100 -15.85 5.05 -1.99
C LYS A 100 -15.09 3.77 -1.63
N ASN A 101 -14.52 3.71 -0.42
CA ASN A 101 -13.70 2.58 0.04
C ASN A 101 -14.41 1.67 1.04
N GLY A 102 -15.71 1.88 1.31
CA GLY A 102 -16.47 1.08 2.28
C GLY A 102 -16.02 1.26 3.74
N ILE A 103 -15.36 2.37 4.04
CA ILE A 103 -14.89 2.70 5.39
C ILE A 103 -16.05 3.30 6.17
N ARG A 104 -16.35 2.75 7.35
CA ARG A 104 -17.40 3.27 8.23
C ARG A 104 -16.96 4.59 8.87
N PHE A 105 -17.88 5.55 8.91
CA PHE A 105 -17.70 6.84 9.58
C PHE A 105 -19.03 7.28 10.20
N SER A 106 -18.98 8.28 11.08
CA SER A 106 -20.15 8.93 11.66
C SER A 106 -20.09 10.43 11.36
N VAL A 107 -21.25 11.04 11.13
CA VAL A 107 -21.37 12.49 10.97
C VAL A 107 -22.26 13.01 12.10
N PHE A 108 -21.82 14.10 12.74
CA PHE A 108 -22.65 14.86 13.65
C PHE A 108 -22.94 16.22 13.02
N THR A 109 -24.21 16.58 12.98
CA THR A 109 -24.69 17.91 12.56
C THR A 109 -25.57 18.46 13.67
N ASN A 110 -25.34 19.72 14.06
CA ASN A 110 -26.17 20.43 15.05
C ASN A 110 -27.37 21.11 14.38
#